data_AF-V4K4B2-F1
#
_entry.id   AF-V4K4B2-F1
#
_cell.length_a   1.000
_cell.length_b   1.000
_cell.length_c   1.000
_cell.angle_alpha   90.00
_cell.angle_beta   90.00
_cell.angle_gamma   90.00
#
_symmetry.space_group_name_H-M   'P 1'
#
loop_
_entity.id
_entity.type
_entity.pdbx_description
1 polymer ?
#
loop_
_entity_poly.entity_id
_entity_poly.type
_entity_poly.pdbx_seq_one_letter_code
_entity_poly.pdbx_strand_id
1 'polypeptide(L)'
;MGSASQRLILIAHNDLDGEASAAAYLRIASADLADSLVFFAEPYNLHETMEEVRGAASKGDKVVIMDIGFNNDSTPKALSILSELVSRGVAVEWYDHHVWDKEEVELVTKSGVKLFVDRSTCGAGVVVHYASKVYGVQPDDFLLRLESAVCSADLWTWQDPLAPKLVRAASSMAEPTRQPWRLRLIEKLRSGVLWDEELESRLKTYLAAELRNSADDLSTMSVFEEGSCRVAAVLRRLEPPSDSIIGSMVTSRSNASVSVMVKRRGFGKVSLSLRSRGSANVQVIAKSLGGGGHPKASGASLRVNALIYLLSYLAPRLLTGYVSRKVAEIAIRLGACKGGQGVGPEEVYTY
;
A
#
# COMPACT_ATOMS: atom_id res chain seq x y z
N MET A 1 -31.07 -1.37 32.16
CA MET A 1 -30.91 -1.83 30.76
C MET A 1 -29.48 -1.55 30.39
N GLY A 2 -28.63 -2.59 30.35
CA GLY A 2 -27.21 -2.42 30.02
C GLY A 2 -27.10 -1.88 28.60
N SER A 3 -26.31 -0.82 28.42
CA SER A 3 -25.88 -0.36 27.10
C SER A 3 -25.32 -1.57 26.36
N ALA A 4 -26.00 -2.06 25.33
CA ALA A 4 -25.41 -3.06 24.46
C ALA A 4 -24.10 -2.48 23.93
N SER A 5 -22.99 -3.19 24.14
CA SER A 5 -21.69 -2.77 23.61
C SER A 5 -21.83 -2.62 22.09
N GLN A 6 -21.48 -1.46 21.55
CA GLN A 6 -21.54 -1.20 20.13
C GLN A 6 -20.52 -2.11 19.43
N ARG A 7 -21.01 -3.04 18.60
CA ARG A 7 -20.14 -3.91 17.81
C ARG A 7 -19.42 -3.10 16.73
N LEU A 8 -18.12 -3.35 16.59
CA LEU A 8 -17.28 -2.73 15.58
C LEU A 8 -17.15 -3.62 14.34
N ILE A 9 -17.26 -3.01 13.17
CA ILE A 9 -17.00 -3.62 11.87
C ILE A 9 -15.90 -2.81 11.21
N LEU A 10 -14.68 -3.34 11.23
CA LEU A 10 -13.49 -2.68 10.70
C LEU A 10 -13.25 -3.13 9.26
N ILE A 11 -12.94 -2.18 8.38
CA ILE A 11 -12.57 -2.41 6.98
C ILE A 11 -11.23 -1.71 6.78
N ALA A 12 -10.15 -2.50 6.77
CA ALA A 12 -8.79 -1.97 6.72
C ALA A 12 -8.09 -2.31 5.40
N HIS A 13 -7.10 -1.50 5.02
CA HIS A 13 -6.16 -1.88 3.97
C HIS A 13 -5.39 -3.15 4.31
N ASN A 14 -4.82 -3.76 3.28
CA ASN A 14 -4.24 -5.09 3.35
C ASN A 14 -2.71 -5.08 3.54
N ASP A 15 -2.14 -4.04 4.10
CA ASP A 15 -0.72 -3.99 4.51
C ASP A 15 -0.59 -3.72 6.01
N LEU A 16 0.63 -3.40 6.45
CA LEU A 16 0.90 -3.10 7.85
C LEU A 16 0.16 -1.84 8.31
N ASP A 17 -0.05 -0.86 7.44
CA ASP A 17 -0.66 0.42 7.85
C ASP A 17 -2.16 0.24 8.14
N GLY A 18 -2.87 -0.48 7.27
CA GLY A 18 -4.24 -0.93 7.54
C GLY A 18 -4.35 -1.86 8.77
N GLU A 19 -3.44 -2.83 8.93
CA GLU A 19 -3.42 -3.73 10.10
C GLU A 19 -3.18 -2.95 11.42
N ALA A 20 -2.22 -2.02 11.43
CA ALA A 20 -1.93 -1.19 12.58
C ALA A 20 -3.05 -0.20 12.88
N SER A 21 -3.72 0.34 11.84
CA SER A 21 -4.92 1.15 11.96
C SER A 21 -6.02 0.42 12.73
N ALA A 22 -6.36 -0.81 12.32
CA ALA A 22 -7.37 -1.62 12.98
C ALA A 22 -7.00 -1.90 14.45
N ALA A 23 -5.74 -2.25 14.72
CA ALA A 23 -5.25 -2.49 16.07
C ALA A 23 -5.32 -1.23 16.96
N ALA A 24 -4.89 -0.09 16.44
CA ALA A 24 -4.92 1.19 17.12
C ALA A 24 -6.36 1.59 17.47
N TYR A 25 -7.28 1.46 16.52
CA TYR A 25 -8.69 1.80 16.73
C TYR A 25 -9.34 0.91 17.81
N LEU A 26 -9.12 -0.40 17.74
CA LEU A 26 -9.63 -1.35 18.75
C LEU A 26 -9.08 -1.02 20.15
N ARG A 27 -7.79 -0.66 20.24
CA ARG A 27 -7.14 -0.24 21.49
C ARG A 27 -7.77 1.05 22.03
N ILE A 28 -7.93 2.07 21.19
CA ILE A 28 -8.52 3.38 21.54
C ILE A 28 -9.97 3.20 22.01
N ALA A 29 -10.75 2.39 21.30
CA ALA A 29 -12.14 2.09 21.62
C ALA A 29 -12.29 1.15 22.82
N SER A 30 -11.19 0.64 23.39
CA SER A 30 -11.19 -0.41 24.42
C SER A 30 -12.05 -1.62 24.03
N ALA A 31 -12.03 -1.98 22.75
CA ALA A 31 -12.87 -3.02 22.16
C ALA A 31 -12.07 -4.29 21.86
N ASP A 32 -12.69 -5.45 22.04
CA ASP A 32 -12.09 -6.74 21.79
C ASP A 32 -12.21 -7.15 20.33
N LEU A 33 -11.11 -7.71 19.77
CA LEU A 33 -11.10 -8.23 18.41
C LEU A 33 -12.12 -9.38 18.25
N ALA A 34 -12.29 -10.21 19.30
CA ALA A 34 -13.23 -11.32 19.31
C ALA A 34 -14.70 -10.89 19.19
N ASP A 35 -15.03 -9.68 19.65
CA ASP A 35 -16.38 -9.09 19.58
C ASP A 35 -16.55 -8.19 18.34
N SER A 36 -15.54 -8.15 17.46
CA SER A 36 -15.50 -7.29 16.28
C SER A 36 -15.45 -8.12 14.99
N LEU A 37 -15.85 -7.50 13.88
CA LEU A 37 -15.67 -8.07 12.54
C LEU A 37 -14.57 -7.29 11.81
N VAL A 38 -13.61 -7.98 11.21
CA VAL A 38 -12.52 -7.36 10.45
C VAL A 38 -12.56 -7.85 9.01
N PHE A 39 -12.69 -6.90 8.09
CA PHE A 39 -12.61 -7.10 6.67
C PHE A 39 -11.36 -6.39 6.12
N PHE A 40 -10.82 -6.93 5.03
CA PHE A 40 -9.72 -6.31 4.31
C PHE A 40 -10.16 -5.95 2.90
N ALA A 41 -9.86 -4.72 2.48
CA ALA A 41 -10.18 -4.23 1.16
C ALA A 41 -9.00 -3.42 0.59
N GLU A 42 -8.97 -3.32 -0.73
CA GLU A 42 -8.17 -2.35 -1.47
C GLU A 42 -9.12 -1.32 -2.12
N PRO A 43 -8.61 -0.16 -2.54
CA PRO A 43 -9.47 0.87 -3.13
C PRO A 43 -10.34 0.34 -4.26
N TYR A 44 -9.82 -0.50 -5.16
CA TYR A 44 -10.57 -0.98 -6.33
C TYR A 44 -11.71 -1.97 -6.00
N ASN A 45 -11.69 -2.65 -4.84
CA ASN A 45 -12.70 -3.65 -4.47
C ASN A 45 -13.50 -3.31 -3.21
N LEU A 46 -13.37 -2.09 -2.67
CA LEU A 46 -14.13 -1.64 -1.50
C LEU A 46 -15.64 -1.93 -1.58
N HIS A 47 -16.24 -1.71 -2.75
CA HIS A 47 -17.67 -2.00 -2.99
C HIS A 47 -18.06 -3.47 -2.78
N GLU A 48 -17.19 -4.42 -3.13
CA GLU A 48 -17.44 -5.86 -2.94
C GLU A 48 -17.45 -6.19 -1.44
N THR A 49 -16.46 -5.69 -0.69
CA THR A 49 -16.40 -5.83 0.77
C THR A 49 -17.60 -5.17 1.45
N MET A 50 -18.07 -4.04 0.93
CA MET A 50 -19.25 -3.36 1.46
C MET A 50 -20.52 -4.19 1.32
N GLU A 51 -20.67 -5.04 0.29
CA GLU A 51 -21.83 -5.95 0.19
C GLU A 51 -21.83 -7.01 1.31
N GLU A 52 -20.66 -7.52 1.70
CA GLU A 52 -20.54 -8.41 2.86
C GLU A 52 -20.92 -7.67 4.16
N VAL A 53 -20.39 -6.46 4.33
CA VAL A 53 -20.67 -5.60 5.50
C VAL A 53 -22.15 -5.23 5.58
N ARG A 54 -22.81 -5.00 4.43
CA ARG A 54 -24.24 -4.68 4.35
C ARG A 54 -25.11 -5.75 5.00
N GLY A 55 -24.77 -7.02 4.76
CA GLY A 55 -25.45 -8.18 5.34
C GLY A 55 -25.13 -8.41 6.81
N ALA A 56 -23.92 -8.04 7.24
CA ALA A 56 -23.47 -8.22 8.62
C ALA A 56 -23.96 -7.11 9.58
N ALA A 57 -23.97 -5.86 9.13
CA ALA A 57 -24.22 -4.68 9.95
C ALA A 57 -25.69 -4.53 10.37
N SER A 58 -25.91 -4.08 11.61
CA SER A 58 -27.22 -3.88 12.23
C SER A 58 -27.29 -2.55 12.99
N LYS A 59 -28.50 -2.08 13.28
CA LYS A 59 -28.73 -0.83 14.01
C LYS A 59 -27.93 -0.82 15.32
N GLY A 60 -27.18 0.26 15.55
CA GLY A 60 -26.32 0.42 16.72
C GLY A 60 -24.87 0.00 16.51
N ASP A 61 -24.55 -0.74 15.44
CA ASP A 61 -23.16 -1.05 15.07
C ASP A 61 -22.40 0.21 14.62
N LYS A 62 -21.07 0.11 14.59
CA LYS A 62 -20.19 1.09 13.96
C LYS A 62 -19.31 0.44 12.89
N VAL A 63 -19.40 0.98 11.67
CA VAL A 63 -18.49 0.64 10.57
C VAL A 63 -17.33 1.63 10.56
N VAL A 64 -16.11 1.12 10.47
CA VAL A 64 -14.88 1.92 10.51
C VAL A 64 -14.01 1.54 9.31
N ILE A 65 -13.77 2.49 8.42
CA ILE A 65 -12.97 2.29 7.21
C ILE A 65 -11.60 2.94 7.42
N MET A 66 -10.52 2.26 7.06
CA MET A 66 -9.17 2.67 7.45
C MET A 66 -8.18 2.45 6.30
N ASP A 67 -7.40 3.47 5.99
CA ASP A 67 -6.30 3.42 5.02
C ASP A 67 -6.74 3.01 3.59
N ILE A 68 -7.94 3.44 3.20
CA ILE A 68 -8.48 3.19 1.87
C ILE A 68 -8.82 4.53 1.24
N GLY A 69 -8.00 4.93 0.26
CA GLY A 69 -8.22 6.14 -0.54
C GLY A 69 -9.44 6.04 -1.46
N PHE A 70 -9.90 7.20 -1.92
CA PHE A 70 -11.02 7.29 -2.86
C PHE A 70 -10.69 6.59 -4.19
N ASN A 71 -11.66 5.86 -4.74
CA ASN A 71 -11.57 5.24 -6.04
C ASN A 71 -12.81 5.58 -6.87
N ASN A 72 -12.59 6.14 -8.06
CA ASN A 72 -13.65 6.64 -8.93
C ASN A 72 -14.68 5.58 -9.38
N ASP A 73 -14.31 4.30 -9.37
CA ASP A 73 -15.20 3.22 -9.84
C ASP A 73 -15.91 2.51 -8.68
N SER A 74 -15.20 2.23 -7.59
CA SER A 74 -15.72 1.44 -6.46
C SER A 74 -16.33 2.31 -5.35
N THR A 75 -15.76 3.47 -5.03
CA THR A 75 -16.21 4.28 -3.89
C THR A 75 -17.65 4.77 -4.08
N PRO A 76 -18.09 5.28 -5.25
CA PRO A 76 -19.49 5.66 -5.45
C PRO A 76 -20.49 4.53 -5.18
N LYS A 77 -20.13 3.27 -5.52
CA LYS A 77 -20.96 2.10 -5.24
C LYS A 77 -20.98 1.80 -3.74
N ALA A 78 -19.82 1.82 -3.08
CA ALA A 78 -19.71 1.67 -1.64
C ALA A 78 -20.55 2.72 -0.88
N LEU A 79 -20.59 3.97 -1.36
CA LEU A 79 -21.36 5.05 -0.72
C LEU A 79 -22.86 4.85 -0.73
N SER A 80 -23.43 4.19 -1.75
CA SER A 80 -24.85 3.82 -1.71
C SER A 80 -25.15 2.85 -0.56
N ILE A 81 -24.25 1.91 -0.29
CA ILE A 81 -24.38 0.96 0.81
C ILE A 81 -24.18 1.67 2.15
N LEU A 82 -23.17 2.54 2.26
CA LEU A 82 -22.92 3.31 3.48
C LEU A 82 -24.10 4.21 3.84
N SER A 83 -24.69 4.90 2.85
CA SER A 83 -25.90 5.72 3.04
C SER A 83 -27.07 4.88 3.56
N GLU A 84 -27.28 3.68 3.02
CA GLU A 84 -28.28 2.73 3.51
C GLU A 84 -28.00 2.35 4.98
N LEU A 85 -26.75 2.00 5.32
CA LEU A 85 -26.38 1.64 6.68
C LEU A 85 -26.59 2.80 7.67
N VAL A 86 -26.21 4.02 7.30
CA VAL A 86 -26.46 5.22 8.09
C VAL A 86 -27.96 5.41 8.32
N SER A 87 -28.80 5.25 7.29
CA SER A 87 -30.26 5.35 7.42
C SER A 87 -30.86 4.28 8.34
N ARG A 88 -30.19 3.13 8.48
CA ARG A 88 -30.54 2.02 9.40
C ARG A 88 -30.04 2.27 10.83
N GLY A 89 -29.34 3.37 11.09
CA GLY A 89 -28.79 3.72 12.39
C GLY A 89 -27.45 3.06 12.71
N VAL A 90 -26.64 2.79 11.68
CA VAL A 90 -25.22 2.39 11.83
C VAL A 90 -24.36 3.64 11.79
N ALA A 91 -23.43 3.80 12.75
CA ALA A 91 -22.45 4.87 12.71
C ALA A 91 -21.33 4.52 11.73
N VAL A 92 -20.84 5.49 10.95
CA VAL A 92 -19.75 5.25 9.99
C VAL A 92 -18.65 6.29 10.15
N GLU A 93 -17.42 5.81 10.33
CA GLU A 93 -16.19 6.61 10.38
C GLU A 93 -15.21 6.13 9.31
N TRP A 94 -14.48 7.04 8.67
CA TRP A 94 -13.47 6.73 7.65
C TRP A 94 -12.20 7.52 7.93
N TYR A 95 -11.08 6.84 8.12
CA TYR A 95 -9.76 7.40 8.39
C TYR A 95 -8.81 7.11 7.23
N ASP A 96 -8.25 8.13 6.60
CA ASP A 96 -7.36 7.93 5.44
C ASP A 96 -6.28 9.01 5.31
N HIS A 97 -5.20 8.70 4.62
CA HIS A 97 -4.06 9.61 4.42
C HIS A 97 -3.74 9.90 2.93
N HIS A 98 -4.50 9.32 2.00
CA HIS A 98 -4.30 9.51 0.57
C HIS A 98 -4.72 10.91 0.11
N VAL A 99 -4.53 11.20 -1.18
CA VAL A 99 -5.02 12.44 -1.79
C VAL A 99 -6.50 12.30 -2.10
N TRP A 100 -7.29 13.27 -1.65
CA TRP A 100 -8.72 13.39 -1.93
C TRP A 100 -9.00 14.78 -2.48
N ASP A 101 -9.78 14.85 -3.54
CA ASP A 101 -10.29 16.11 -4.08
C ASP A 101 -11.50 16.59 -3.25
N LYS A 102 -11.81 17.89 -3.31
CA LYS A 102 -12.89 18.49 -2.52
C LYS A 102 -14.24 17.84 -2.81
N GLU A 103 -14.48 17.54 -4.07
CA GLU A 103 -15.69 16.89 -4.56
C GLU A 103 -15.84 15.47 -3.98
N GLU A 104 -14.73 14.74 -3.81
CA GLU A 104 -14.70 13.39 -3.23
C GLU A 104 -15.02 13.45 -1.73
N VAL A 105 -14.42 14.39 -1.00
CA VAL A 105 -14.70 14.64 0.43
C VAL A 105 -16.18 15.00 0.63
N GLU A 106 -16.71 15.90 -0.19
CA GLU A 106 -18.13 16.28 -0.15
C GLU A 106 -19.05 15.09 -0.43
N LEU A 107 -18.71 14.26 -1.42
CA LEU A 107 -19.51 13.09 -1.78
C LEU A 107 -19.60 12.10 -0.62
N VAL A 108 -18.48 11.83 0.05
CA VAL A 108 -18.44 10.92 1.20
C VAL A 108 -19.15 11.51 2.41
N THR A 109 -18.90 12.75 2.78
CA THR A 109 -19.56 13.38 3.94
C THR A 109 -21.08 13.51 3.75
N LYS A 110 -21.58 13.80 2.53
CA LYS A 110 -23.02 13.84 2.22
C LYS A 110 -23.73 12.50 2.42
N SER A 111 -23.01 11.37 2.38
CA SER A 111 -23.55 10.04 2.69
C SER A 111 -23.74 9.77 4.18
N GLY A 112 -23.41 10.74 5.05
CA GLY A 112 -23.50 10.60 6.51
C GLY A 112 -22.29 9.92 7.15
N VAL A 113 -21.19 9.76 6.39
CA VAL A 113 -19.92 9.24 6.88
C VAL A 113 -19.13 10.35 7.56
N LYS A 114 -18.57 10.05 8.74
CA LYS A 114 -17.60 10.92 9.40
C LYS A 114 -16.19 10.64 8.84
N LEU A 115 -15.72 11.51 7.94
CA LEU A 115 -14.46 11.36 7.25
C LEU A 115 -13.34 12.14 7.93
N PHE A 116 -12.17 11.53 8.07
CA PHE A 116 -10.94 12.13 8.58
C PHE A 116 -9.81 11.87 7.57
N VAL A 117 -9.28 12.94 6.98
CA VAL A 117 -8.17 12.86 6.01
C VAL A 117 -6.99 13.66 6.53
N ASP A 118 -5.82 13.04 6.62
CA ASP A 118 -4.59 13.71 7.06
C ASP A 118 -3.35 13.15 6.34
N ARG A 119 -2.81 13.93 5.41
CA ARG A 119 -1.66 13.58 4.56
C ARG A 119 -0.31 13.77 5.25
N SER A 120 -0.29 14.30 6.48
CA SER A 120 0.95 14.56 7.22
C SER A 120 1.49 13.31 7.94
N THR A 121 0.68 12.24 8.01
CA THR A 121 1.00 11.00 8.69
C THR A 121 0.54 9.79 7.84
N CYS A 122 0.75 8.57 8.33
CA CYS A 122 0.24 7.33 7.72
C CYS A 122 -1.19 7.03 8.20
N GLY A 123 -1.90 6.07 7.59
CA GLY A 123 -3.26 5.67 7.95
C GLY A 123 -3.41 5.36 9.46
N ALA A 124 -2.46 4.62 10.04
CA ALA A 124 -2.46 4.33 11.47
C ALA A 124 -2.29 5.60 12.32
N GLY A 125 -1.50 6.57 11.87
CA GLY A 125 -1.37 7.87 12.51
C GLY A 125 -2.66 8.69 12.45
N VAL A 126 -3.40 8.65 11.33
CA VAL A 126 -4.73 9.28 11.24
C VAL A 126 -5.66 8.68 12.29
N VAL A 127 -5.66 7.37 12.45
CA VAL A 127 -6.46 6.71 13.48
C VAL A 127 -6.04 7.15 14.88
N VAL A 128 -4.74 7.10 15.19
CA VAL A 128 -4.21 7.51 16.50
C VAL A 128 -4.61 8.95 16.83
N HIS A 129 -4.47 9.87 15.88
CA HIS A 129 -4.76 11.29 16.08
C HIS A 129 -6.26 11.60 16.20
N TYR A 130 -7.08 11.05 15.31
CA TYR A 130 -8.49 11.46 15.21
C TYR A 130 -9.42 10.57 16.01
N ALA A 131 -9.21 9.24 16.03
CA ALA A 131 -10.05 8.36 16.85
C ALA A 131 -9.86 8.67 18.34
N SER A 132 -8.63 8.95 18.81
CA SER A 132 -8.39 9.36 20.20
C SER A 132 -9.20 10.61 20.60
N LYS A 133 -9.30 11.59 19.70
CA LYS A 133 -10.16 12.78 19.90
C LYS A 133 -11.64 12.43 19.95
N VAL A 134 -12.10 11.51 19.08
CA VAL A 134 -13.50 11.03 19.07
C VAL A 134 -13.87 10.34 20.37
N TYR A 135 -12.98 9.51 20.92
CA TYR A 135 -13.20 8.79 22.18
C TYR A 135 -12.82 9.61 23.43
N GLY A 136 -12.27 10.81 23.27
CA GLY A 136 -11.86 11.67 24.38
C GLY A 136 -10.70 11.10 25.20
N VAL A 137 -9.86 10.29 24.58
CA VAL A 137 -8.68 9.66 25.21
C VAL A 137 -7.39 10.26 24.67
N GLN A 138 -6.29 10.10 25.41
CA GLN A 138 -4.96 10.42 24.92
C GLN A 138 -4.31 9.14 24.38
N PRO A 139 -3.57 9.21 23.25
CA PRO A 139 -2.72 8.12 22.82
C PRO A 139 -1.73 7.74 23.92
N ASP A 140 -1.61 6.46 24.23
CA ASP A 140 -0.60 5.96 25.16
C ASP A 140 0.78 5.81 24.48
N ASP A 141 1.82 5.54 25.28
CA ASP A 141 3.19 5.34 24.78
C ASP A 141 3.27 4.24 23.71
N PHE A 142 2.44 3.20 23.85
CA PHE A 142 2.41 2.12 22.87
C PHE A 142 1.91 2.61 21.51
N LEU A 143 0.80 3.36 21.47
CA LEU A 143 0.24 3.90 20.23
C LEU A 143 1.22 4.87 19.55
N LEU A 144 1.91 5.72 20.32
CA LEU A 144 2.91 6.64 19.77
C LEU A 144 4.10 5.89 19.15
N ARG A 145 4.55 4.80 19.77
CA ARG A 145 5.62 3.95 19.23
C ARG A 145 5.17 3.14 18.02
N LEU A 146 3.93 2.65 18.02
CA LEU A 146 3.34 1.98 16.87
C LEU A 146 3.25 2.93 15.67
N GLU A 147 2.71 4.13 15.86
CA GLU A 147 2.64 5.17 14.84
C GLU A 147 4.02 5.49 14.27
N SER A 148 5.01 5.75 15.13
CA SER A 148 6.40 6.02 14.72
C SER A 148 6.96 4.92 13.80
N ALA A 149 6.81 3.65 14.19
CA ALA A 149 7.34 2.52 13.43
C ALA A 149 6.60 2.30 12.09
N VAL A 150 5.27 2.41 12.09
CA VAL A 150 4.42 2.17 10.91
C VAL A 150 4.57 3.30 9.91
N CYS A 151 4.43 4.56 10.34
CA CYS A 151 4.54 5.72 9.47
C CYS A 151 5.96 5.87 8.89
N SER A 152 6.99 5.49 9.65
CA SER A 152 8.37 5.44 9.14
C SER A 152 8.53 4.49 7.93
N ALA A 153 7.82 3.36 7.93
CA ALA A 153 7.83 2.42 6.81
C ALA A 153 6.94 2.89 5.65
N ASP A 154 5.70 3.28 5.95
CA ASP A 154 4.69 3.68 4.97
C ASP A 154 5.12 4.94 4.18
N LEU A 155 5.51 5.99 4.90
CA LEU A 155 6.01 7.24 4.31
C LEU A 155 7.45 7.12 3.78
N TRP A 156 8.04 5.92 3.85
CA TRP A 156 9.38 5.60 3.33
C TRP A 156 10.52 6.47 3.92
N THR A 157 10.39 6.92 5.17
CA THR A 157 11.39 7.77 5.83
C THR A 157 12.46 6.96 6.57
N TRP A 158 12.12 5.76 7.02
CA TRP A 158 13.01 4.82 7.72
C TRP A 158 13.73 5.42 8.95
N GLN A 159 13.10 6.39 9.61
CA GLN A 159 13.65 7.06 10.79
C GLN A 159 13.52 6.20 12.06
N ASP A 160 12.46 5.40 12.15
CA ASP A 160 12.27 4.45 13.24
C ASP A 160 13.00 3.12 12.96
N PRO A 161 13.87 2.64 13.87
CA PRO A 161 14.66 1.42 13.66
C PRO A 161 13.83 0.13 13.63
N LEU A 162 12.60 0.14 14.15
CA LEU A 162 11.70 -1.01 14.11
C LEU A 162 10.98 -1.12 12.76
N ALA A 163 10.72 0.00 12.08
CA ALA A 163 10.02 0.08 10.80
C ALA A 163 10.45 -1.00 9.77
N PRO A 164 11.75 -1.17 9.44
CA PRO A 164 12.17 -2.17 8.46
C PRO A 164 11.93 -3.62 8.92
N LYS A 165 11.89 -3.86 10.23
CA LYS A 165 11.62 -5.20 10.79
C LYS A 165 10.12 -5.50 10.81
N LEU A 166 9.33 -4.53 11.28
CA LEU A 166 7.89 -4.67 11.44
C LEU A 166 7.19 -4.90 10.10
N VAL A 167 7.50 -4.09 9.07
CA VAL A 167 6.89 -4.24 7.73
C VAL A 167 7.17 -5.62 7.11
N ARG A 168 8.36 -6.18 7.36
CA ARG A 168 8.76 -7.51 6.87
C ARG A 168 8.09 -8.64 7.64
N ALA A 169 8.06 -8.53 8.97
CA ALA A 169 7.39 -9.52 9.81
C ALA A 169 5.88 -9.56 9.54
N ALA A 170 5.25 -8.39 9.37
CA ALA A 170 3.83 -8.26 9.02
C ALA A 170 3.51 -8.85 7.64
N SER A 171 4.39 -8.65 6.66
CA SER A 171 4.24 -9.16 5.29
C SER A 171 4.66 -10.64 5.12
N SER A 172 4.98 -11.35 6.21
CA SER A 172 5.50 -12.72 6.14
C SER A 172 4.44 -13.74 5.70
N MET A 173 4.82 -14.58 4.73
CA MET A 173 4.02 -15.69 4.20
C MET A 173 4.44 -17.04 4.76
N ALA A 174 4.53 -17.14 6.09
CA ALA A 174 4.84 -18.39 6.78
C ALA A 174 3.65 -19.38 6.83
N GLU A 175 2.45 -18.94 6.43
CA GLU A 175 1.21 -19.74 6.37
C GLU A 175 0.62 -19.73 4.95
N PRO A 176 -0.28 -20.70 4.62
CA PRO A 176 -0.88 -20.80 3.28
C PRO A 176 -1.63 -19.53 2.83
N THR A 177 -2.20 -18.79 3.78
CA THR A 177 -2.86 -17.50 3.53
C THR A 177 -2.40 -16.47 4.56
N ARG A 178 -2.43 -15.18 4.21
CA ARG A 178 -2.08 -14.10 5.15
C ARG A 178 -3.11 -13.93 6.25
N GLN A 179 -4.39 -14.22 5.96
CA GLN A 179 -5.52 -13.81 6.79
C GLN A 179 -5.39 -14.20 8.27
N PRO A 180 -5.04 -15.44 8.65
CA PRO A 180 -4.86 -15.79 10.06
C PRO A 180 -3.74 -15.00 10.73
N TRP A 181 -2.64 -14.75 10.00
CA TRP A 181 -1.55 -13.94 10.51
C TRP A 181 -1.95 -12.48 10.70
N ARG A 182 -2.71 -11.90 9.77
CA ARG A 182 -3.20 -10.51 9.91
C ARG A 182 -3.98 -10.31 11.20
N LEU A 183 -4.94 -11.19 11.46
CA LEU A 183 -5.78 -11.11 12.66
C LEU A 183 -4.96 -11.30 13.94
N ARG A 184 -4.00 -12.23 13.94
CA ARG A 184 -3.08 -12.40 15.08
C ARG A 184 -2.16 -11.20 15.29
N LEU A 185 -1.70 -10.56 14.21
CA LEU A 185 -0.91 -9.34 14.29
C LEU A 185 -1.73 -8.19 14.85
N ILE A 186 -2.97 -7.99 14.36
CA ILE A 186 -3.90 -6.99 14.89
C ILE A 186 -4.09 -7.21 16.39
N GLU A 187 -4.33 -8.44 16.83
CA GLU A 187 -4.50 -8.76 18.25
C GLU A 187 -3.24 -8.45 19.08
N LYS A 188 -2.06 -8.86 18.59
CA LYS A 188 -0.78 -8.56 19.27
C LYS A 188 -0.59 -7.05 19.44
N LEU A 189 -0.75 -6.29 18.36
CA LEU A 189 -0.59 -4.83 18.38
C LEU A 189 -1.64 -4.20 19.32
N ARG A 190 -2.91 -4.57 19.19
CA ARG A 190 -3.99 -4.06 20.03
C ARG A 190 -3.73 -4.30 21.52
N SER A 191 -3.20 -5.48 21.86
CA SER A 191 -2.84 -5.90 23.21
C SER A 191 -1.51 -5.32 23.72
N GLY A 192 -0.85 -4.44 22.97
CA GLY A 192 0.36 -3.73 23.40
C GLY A 192 1.67 -4.46 23.10
N VAL A 193 1.64 -5.51 22.27
CA VAL A 193 2.82 -6.26 21.83
C VAL A 193 3.34 -5.68 20.54
N LEU A 194 4.37 -4.82 20.63
CA LEU A 194 4.99 -4.19 19.46
C LEU A 194 5.99 -5.13 18.77
N TRP A 195 6.65 -5.99 19.54
CA TRP A 195 7.62 -6.97 19.06
C TRP A 195 7.70 -8.16 20.01
N ASP A 196 7.75 -9.38 19.46
CA ASP A 196 7.88 -10.62 20.20
C ASP A 196 8.66 -11.70 19.41
N GLU A 197 8.78 -12.90 19.98
CA GLU A 197 9.51 -14.02 19.36
C GLU A 197 8.85 -14.52 18.07
N GLU A 198 7.53 -14.43 17.94
CA GLU A 198 6.84 -14.85 16.71
C GLU A 198 7.13 -13.87 15.57
N LEU A 199 7.08 -12.56 15.83
CA LEU A 199 7.48 -11.51 14.90
C LEU A 199 8.95 -11.65 14.48
N GLU A 200 9.84 -11.95 15.44
CA GLU A 200 11.25 -12.21 15.17
C GLU A 200 11.44 -13.46 14.28
N SER A 201 10.71 -14.55 14.53
CA SER A 201 10.74 -15.77 13.71
C SER A 201 10.23 -15.52 12.28
N ARG A 202 9.14 -14.76 12.15
CA ARG A 202 8.58 -14.36 10.85
C ARG A 202 9.50 -13.45 10.08
N LEU A 203 10.18 -12.52 10.75
CA LEU A 203 11.20 -11.68 10.17
C LEU A 203 12.33 -12.54 9.58
N LYS A 204 12.85 -13.52 10.33
CA LYS A 204 13.91 -14.42 9.84
C LYS A 204 13.47 -15.18 8.59
N THR A 205 12.24 -15.70 8.59
CA THR A 205 11.66 -16.40 7.44
C THR A 205 11.53 -15.47 6.22
N TYR A 206 11.03 -14.25 6.44
CA TYR A 206 10.90 -13.25 5.38
C TYR A 206 12.27 -12.86 4.82
N LEU A 207 13.25 -12.58 5.69
CA LEU A 207 14.60 -12.16 5.29
C LEU A 207 15.33 -13.25 4.50
N ALA A 208 15.19 -14.52 4.88
CA ALA A 208 15.77 -15.63 4.12
C ALA A 208 15.21 -15.69 2.69
N ALA A 209 13.88 -15.51 2.54
CA ALA A 209 13.24 -15.45 1.23
C ALA A 209 13.63 -14.18 0.46
N GLU A 210 13.64 -13.01 1.12
CA GLU A 210 14.02 -11.71 0.54
C GLU A 210 15.44 -11.76 -0.02
N LEU A 211 16.41 -12.29 0.74
CA LEU A 211 17.80 -12.39 0.30
C LEU A 211 17.96 -13.31 -0.92
N ARG A 212 17.36 -14.50 -0.87
CA ARG A 212 17.40 -15.46 -1.99
C ARG A 212 16.77 -14.86 -3.25
N ASN A 213 15.54 -14.36 -3.13
CA ASN A 213 14.78 -13.85 -4.27
C ASN A 213 15.41 -12.55 -4.82
N SER A 214 15.96 -11.69 -3.96
CA SER A 214 16.71 -10.49 -4.41
C SER A 214 17.97 -10.86 -5.18
N ALA A 215 18.72 -11.88 -4.74
CA ALA A 215 19.89 -12.36 -5.46
C ALA A 215 19.50 -12.90 -6.84
N ASP A 216 18.42 -13.69 -6.92
CA ASP A 216 17.88 -14.21 -8.18
C ASP A 216 17.46 -13.08 -9.12
N ASP A 217 16.70 -12.09 -8.64
CA ASP A 217 16.27 -10.93 -9.42
C ASP A 217 17.47 -10.12 -9.94
N LEU A 218 18.43 -9.81 -9.06
CA LEU A 218 19.64 -9.06 -9.40
C LEU A 218 20.54 -9.81 -10.39
N SER A 219 20.56 -11.14 -10.37
CA SER A 219 21.32 -11.95 -11.35
C SER A 219 20.86 -11.69 -12.79
N THR A 220 19.59 -11.28 -12.96
CA THR A 220 18.98 -10.95 -14.26
C THR A 220 19.12 -9.49 -14.65
N MET A 221 19.77 -8.68 -13.83
CA MET A 221 19.86 -7.23 -14.03
C MET A 221 20.54 -6.90 -15.36
N SER A 222 19.89 -6.04 -16.14
CA SER A 222 20.46 -5.39 -17.32
C SER A 222 20.39 -3.88 -17.13
N VAL A 223 21.46 -3.18 -17.51
CA VAL A 223 21.54 -1.72 -17.45
C VAL A 223 21.75 -1.20 -18.86
N PHE A 224 20.94 -0.23 -19.25
CA PHE A 224 21.10 0.52 -20.49
C PHE A 224 21.29 2.00 -20.14
N GLU A 225 22.26 2.64 -20.79
CA GLU A 225 22.63 4.02 -20.54
C GLU A 225 22.78 4.75 -21.87
N GLU A 226 22.05 5.85 -22.02
CA GLU A 226 22.16 6.73 -23.17
C GLU A 226 21.89 8.18 -22.73
N GLY A 227 22.87 9.06 -22.96
CA GLY A 227 22.86 10.43 -22.45
C GLY A 227 22.77 10.47 -20.92
N SER A 228 21.86 11.29 -20.38
CA SER A 228 21.64 11.41 -18.93
C SER A 228 20.69 10.36 -18.37
N CYS A 229 20.23 9.41 -19.17
CA CYS A 229 19.20 8.46 -18.79
C CYS A 229 19.78 7.05 -18.64
N ARG A 230 19.93 6.63 -17.38
CA ARG A 230 20.36 5.29 -17.01
C ARG A 230 19.18 4.48 -16.51
N VAL A 231 18.85 3.40 -17.21
CA VAL A 231 17.72 2.53 -16.92
C VAL A 231 18.21 1.14 -16.58
N ALA A 232 17.84 0.65 -15.40
CA ALA A 232 18.12 -0.72 -14.97
C ALA A 232 16.84 -1.55 -14.95
N ALA A 233 16.90 -2.80 -15.40
CA ALA A 233 15.76 -3.71 -15.37
C ALA A 233 16.13 -5.05 -14.76
N VAL A 234 15.24 -5.60 -13.93
CA VAL A 234 15.33 -6.94 -13.34
C VAL A 234 14.07 -7.73 -13.67
N LEU A 235 14.20 -9.04 -13.82
CA LEU A 235 13.08 -9.95 -13.97
C LEU A 235 12.64 -10.43 -12.59
N ARG A 236 11.39 -10.15 -12.25
CA ARG A 236 10.74 -10.54 -10.98
C ARG A 236 10.02 -11.87 -11.15
N ARG A 237 10.39 -12.85 -10.34
CA ARG A 237 9.77 -14.19 -10.36
C ARG A 237 8.94 -14.49 -9.13
N LEU A 238 9.43 -14.11 -7.96
CA LEU A 238 8.86 -14.43 -6.66
C LEU A 238 8.83 -13.17 -5.78
N GLU A 239 7.91 -13.16 -4.82
CA GLU A 239 7.88 -12.22 -3.71
C GLU A 239 7.98 -13.00 -2.40
N PRO A 240 8.54 -12.43 -1.31
CA PRO A 240 9.17 -11.10 -1.16
C PRO A 240 10.56 -10.98 -1.79
N PRO A 241 11.23 -9.79 -1.82
CA PRO A 241 10.76 -8.48 -1.33
C PRO A 241 9.62 -7.91 -2.18
N SER A 242 9.02 -6.79 -1.75
CA SER A 242 8.10 -6.01 -2.58
C SER A 242 8.83 -5.30 -3.73
N ASP A 243 8.07 -4.90 -4.76
CA ASP A 243 8.61 -4.14 -5.89
C ASP A 243 9.25 -2.80 -5.46
N SER A 244 8.79 -2.18 -4.38
CA SER A 244 9.38 -0.94 -3.87
C SER A 244 10.77 -1.17 -3.25
N ILE A 245 10.93 -2.24 -2.46
CA ILE A 245 12.22 -2.61 -1.86
C ILE A 245 13.23 -3.00 -2.94
N ILE A 246 12.86 -3.91 -3.87
CA ILE A 246 13.78 -4.33 -4.94
C ILE A 246 14.07 -3.18 -5.91
N GLY A 247 13.10 -2.30 -6.18
CA GLY A 247 13.28 -1.11 -7.02
C GLY A 247 14.27 -0.12 -6.43
N SER A 248 14.16 0.16 -5.12
CA SER A 248 15.15 0.97 -4.40
C SER A 248 16.55 0.34 -4.47
N MET A 249 16.64 -0.97 -4.29
CA MET A 249 17.90 -1.71 -4.37
C MET A 249 18.52 -1.67 -5.77
N VAL A 250 17.73 -1.92 -6.81
CA VAL A 250 18.17 -1.88 -8.23
C VAL A 250 18.61 -0.47 -8.58
N THR A 251 17.82 0.55 -8.24
CA THR A 251 18.13 1.95 -8.51
C THR A 251 19.47 2.34 -7.87
N SER A 252 19.67 1.98 -6.60
CA SER A 252 20.88 2.31 -5.85
C SER A 252 22.11 1.56 -6.37
N ARG A 253 22.03 0.23 -6.54
CA ARG A 253 23.15 -0.61 -7.00
C ARG A 253 23.61 -0.27 -8.42
N SER A 254 22.68 0.09 -9.29
CA SER A 254 22.99 0.40 -10.69
C SER A 254 23.23 1.88 -10.94
N ASN A 255 23.13 2.74 -9.91
CA ASN A 255 23.13 4.20 -10.05
C ASN A 255 22.13 4.69 -11.12
N ALA A 256 21.02 3.98 -11.32
CA ALA A 256 20.05 4.31 -12.36
C ALA A 256 19.19 5.54 -11.98
N SER A 257 18.66 6.19 -13.01
CA SER A 257 17.60 7.20 -12.86
C SER A 257 16.22 6.54 -12.82
N VAL A 258 16.08 5.40 -13.50
CA VAL A 258 14.86 4.60 -13.56
C VAL A 258 15.20 3.13 -13.35
N SER A 259 14.48 2.44 -12.47
CA SER A 259 14.52 0.99 -12.36
C SER A 259 13.20 0.36 -12.79
N VAL A 260 13.26 -0.79 -13.43
CA VAL A 260 12.10 -1.51 -13.96
C VAL A 260 12.08 -2.94 -13.43
N MET A 261 11.04 -3.27 -12.69
CA MET A 261 10.71 -4.62 -12.25
C MET A 261 9.78 -5.26 -13.29
N VAL A 262 10.31 -6.24 -14.02
CA VAL A 262 9.62 -6.91 -15.12
C VAL A 262 8.98 -8.19 -14.60
N LYS A 263 7.64 -8.30 -14.71
CA LYS A 263 6.89 -9.53 -14.37
C LYS A 263 6.24 -10.07 -15.64
N ARG A 264 6.38 -11.38 -15.91
CA ARG A 264 5.73 -12.01 -17.07
C ARG A 264 4.22 -12.05 -16.88
N ARG A 265 3.45 -11.78 -17.94
CA ARG A 265 1.97 -11.72 -17.92
C ARG A 265 1.42 -12.36 -19.19
N GLY A 266 1.04 -13.64 -19.13
CA GLY A 266 0.56 -14.36 -20.32
C GLY A 266 1.60 -14.41 -21.46
N PHE A 267 1.25 -15.03 -22.58
CA PHE A 267 2.19 -15.19 -23.68
C PHE A 267 2.55 -13.84 -24.35
N GLY A 268 3.84 -13.49 -24.41
CA GLY A 268 4.34 -12.30 -25.11
C GLY A 268 4.01 -10.96 -24.46
N LYS A 269 3.49 -10.93 -23.22
CA LYS A 269 3.20 -9.69 -22.48
C LYS A 269 3.90 -9.70 -21.14
N VAL A 270 4.36 -8.52 -20.71
CA VAL A 270 4.98 -8.29 -19.40
C VAL A 270 4.33 -7.10 -18.73
N SER A 271 4.18 -7.13 -17.41
CA SER A 271 3.90 -5.95 -16.60
C SER A 271 5.22 -5.35 -16.10
N LEU A 272 5.28 -4.03 -16.11
CA LEU A 272 6.42 -3.24 -15.68
C LEU A 272 6.00 -2.47 -14.43
N SER A 273 6.74 -2.65 -13.34
CA SER A 273 6.69 -1.77 -12.17
C SER A 273 7.91 -0.87 -12.23
N LEU A 274 7.70 0.43 -12.41
CA LEU A 274 8.74 1.43 -12.60
C LEU A 274 8.96 2.19 -11.29
N ARG A 275 10.22 2.46 -10.98
CA ARG A 275 10.63 3.38 -9.90
C ARG A 275 11.66 4.36 -10.43
N SER A 276 11.73 5.56 -9.85
CA SER A 276 12.73 6.55 -10.21
C SER A 276 13.40 7.20 -9.01
N ARG A 277 14.57 7.81 -9.26
CA ARG A 277 15.34 8.59 -8.30
C ARG A 277 15.64 9.98 -8.85
N GLY A 278 15.93 10.93 -7.96
CA GLY A 278 16.31 12.29 -8.34
C GLY A 278 15.15 12.99 -9.02
N SER A 279 15.39 13.67 -10.14
CA SER A 279 14.36 14.42 -10.86
C SER A 279 13.58 13.59 -11.89
N ALA A 280 13.86 12.29 -12.03
CA ALA A 280 13.21 11.48 -13.05
C ALA A 280 11.73 11.22 -12.74
N ASN A 281 10.91 11.21 -13.80
CA ASN A 281 9.46 11.01 -13.74
C ASN A 281 9.06 9.74 -14.53
N VAL A 282 8.69 8.66 -13.83
CA VAL A 282 8.28 7.40 -14.46
C VAL A 282 6.80 7.37 -14.87
N GLN A 283 5.99 8.31 -14.41
CA GLN A 283 4.58 8.41 -14.79
C GLN A 283 4.42 8.68 -16.28
N VAL A 284 5.24 9.57 -16.85
CA VAL A 284 5.17 9.88 -18.29
C VAL A 284 5.52 8.67 -19.16
N ILE A 285 6.48 7.85 -18.71
CA ILE A 285 6.84 6.58 -19.37
C ILE A 285 5.65 5.62 -19.30
N ALA A 286 5.07 5.45 -18.10
CA ALA A 286 3.96 4.53 -17.89
C ALA A 286 2.72 4.92 -18.72
N LYS A 287 2.33 6.20 -18.71
CA LYS A 287 1.22 6.73 -19.53
C LYS A 287 1.43 6.45 -21.02
N SER A 288 2.65 6.62 -21.53
CA SER A 288 2.96 6.32 -22.95
C SER A 288 2.85 4.83 -23.32
N LEU A 289 2.88 3.95 -22.31
CA LEU A 289 2.71 2.50 -22.45
C LEU A 289 1.28 2.04 -22.05
N GLY A 290 0.33 2.98 -21.93
CA GLY A 290 -1.06 2.69 -21.54
C GLY A 290 -1.22 2.33 -20.06
N GLY A 291 -0.26 2.70 -19.22
CA GLY A 291 -0.31 2.56 -17.77
C GLY A 291 -0.50 3.89 -17.05
N GLY A 292 -0.12 3.94 -15.77
CA GLY A 292 -0.31 5.10 -14.90
C GLY A 292 0.39 4.96 -13.56
N GLY A 293 0.12 5.88 -12.63
CA GLY A 293 0.71 5.93 -11.29
C GLY A 293 1.26 7.32 -10.97
N HIS A 294 2.28 7.38 -10.11
CA HIS A 294 2.90 8.62 -9.63
C HIS A 294 4.29 8.85 -10.26
N PRO A 295 4.81 10.10 -10.21
CA PRO A 295 6.12 10.42 -10.80
C PRO A 295 7.28 9.55 -10.32
N LYS A 296 7.24 9.01 -9.09
CA LYS A 296 8.30 8.16 -8.52
C LYS A 296 8.02 6.66 -8.58
N ALA A 297 6.76 6.27 -8.76
CA ALA A 297 6.34 4.88 -8.81
C ALA A 297 5.15 4.76 -9.75
N SER A 298 5.29 4.00 -10.84
CA SER A 298 4.23 3.83 -11.83
C SER A 298 4.25 2.41 -12.40
N GLY A 299 3.13 1.99 -12.98
CA GLY A 299 2.97 0.67 -13.58
C GLY A 299 2.52 0.75 -15.03
N ALA A 300 2.98 -0.16 -15.88
CA ALA A 300 2.53 -0.28 -17.26
C ALA A 300 2.61 -1.73 -17.75
N SER A 301 2.16 -1.98 -18.98
CA SER A 301 2.36 -3.26 -19.67
C SER A 301 3.09 -3.06 -20.99
N LEU A 302 3.89 -4.05 -21.39
CA LEU A 302 4.62 -4.04 -22.65
C LEU A 302 4.42 -5.39 -23.36
N ARG A 303 4.14 -5.33 -24.67
CA ARG A 303 4.22 -6.51 -25.53
C ARG A 303 5.66 -6.72 -25.99
N VAL A 304 6.11 -7.97 -25.90
CA VAL A 304 7.47 -8.38 -26.25
C VAL A 304 7.38 -9.32 -27.45
N ASN A 305 8.34 -9.21 -28.36
CA ASN A 305 8.48 -10.13 -29.48
C ASN A 305 8.50 -11.59 -28.98
N ALA A 306 7.76 -12.48 -29.64
CA ALA A 306 7.58 -13.87 -29.20
C ALA A 306 8.92 -14.63 -29.10
N LEU A 307 9.86 -14.40 -30.01
CA LEU A 307 11.18 -15.04 -29.97
C LEU A 307 11.98 -14.57 -28.75
N ILE A 308 12.03 -13.26 -28.49
CA ILE A 308 12.70 -12.70 -27.29
C ILE A 308 12.03 -13.25 -26.02
N TYR A 309 10.70 -13.27 -26.01
CA TYR A 309 9.92 -13.76 -24.87
C TYR A 309 10.23 -15.23 -24.56
N LEU A 310 10.23 -16.11 -25.58
CA LEU A 310 10.54 -17.53 -25.43
C LEU A 310 12.00 -17.78 -25.04
N LEU A 311 12.96 -17.17 -25.75
CA LEU A 311 14.38 -17.33 -25.45
C LEU A 311 14.73 -16.81 -24.04
N SER A 312 13.97 -15.84 -23.51
CA SER A 312 14.20 -15.32 -22.17
C SER A 312 13.91 -16.30 -21.04
N TYR A 313 13.25 -17.44 -21.30
CA TYR A 313 13.11 -18.49 -20.29
C TYR A 313 14.47 -19.17 -20.01
N LEU A 314 15.32 -19.31 -21.03
CA LEU A 314 16.67 -19.85 -20.91
C LEU A 314 17.71 -18.76 -20.60
N ALA A 315 17.54 -17.58 -21.17
CA ALA A 315 18.44 -16.44 -20.99
C ALA A 315 17.67 -15.19 -20.52
N PRO A 316 17.35 -15.06 -19.21
CA PRO A 316 16.51 -13.99 -18.67
C PRO A 316 16.97 -12.57 -19.01
N ARG A 317 18.29 -12.38 -19.16
CA ARG A 317 18.89 -11.09 -19.52
C ARG A 317 18.48 -10.59 -20.92
N LEU A 318 18.04 -11.46 -21.83
CA LEU A 318 17.48 -11.04 -23.11
C LEU A 318 16.22 -10.18 -22.92
N LEU A 319 15.36 -10.57 -21.98
CA LEU A 319 14.13 -9.83 -21.69
C LEU A 319 14.44 -8.53 -20.94
N THR A 320 15.26 -8.56 -19.90
CA THR A 320 15.60 -7.34 -19.14
C THR A 320 16.41 -6.35 -19.98
N GLY A 321 17.30 -6.84 -20.84
CA GLY A 321 18.03 -6.02 -21.82
C GLY A 321 17.10 -5.37 -22.85
N TYR A 322 16.16 -6.13 -23.41
CA TYR A 322 15.13 -5.60 -24.31
C TYR A 322 14.29 -4.52 -23.62
N VAL A 323 13.80 -4.78 -22.41
CA VAL A 323 12.95 -3.85 -21.67
C VAL A 323 13.71 -2.59 -21.27
N SER A 324 14.91 -2.71 -20.71
CA SER A 324 15.72 -1.54 -20.31
C SER A 324 16.02 -0.61 -21.48
N ARG A 325 16.40 -1.16 -22.64
CA ARG A 325 16.58 -0.37 -23.88
C ARG A 325 15.28 0.31 -24.31
N LYS A 326 14.18 -0.44 -24.39
CA LYS A 326 12.88 0.13 -24.84
C LYS A 326 12.39 1.25 -23.92
N VAL A 327 12.53 1.06 -22.61
CA VAL A 327 12.17 2.06 -21.61
C VAL A 327 13.09 3.28 -21.70
N ALA A 328 14.39 3.10 -21.92
CA ALA A 328 15.32 4.20 -22.12
C ALA A 328 14.99 5.05 -23.36
N GLU A 329 14.72 4.42 -24.50
CA GLU A 329 14.29 5.10 -25.74
C GLU A 329 13.06 6.00 -25.48
N ILE A 330 12.07 5.47 -24.76
CA ILE A 330 10.85 6.19 -24.39
C ILE A 330 11.18 7.34 -23.42
N ALA A 331 11.98 7.05 -22.38
CA ALA A 331 12.35 8.02 -21.36
C ALA A 331 13.10 9.22 -21.96
N ILE A 332 14.02 8.98 -22.90
CA ILE A 332 14.76 10.03 -23.61
C ILE A 332 13.82 10.86 -24.48
N ARG A 333 12.99 10.19 -25.29
CA ARG A 333 12.02 10.86 -26.17
C ARG A 333 11.06 11.77 -25.40
N LEU A 334 10.64 11.35 -24.20
CA LEU A 334 9.69 12.09 -23.36
C LEU A 334 10.37 13.03 -22.36
N GLY A 335 11.70 13.11 -22.34
CA GLY A 335 12.42 13.92 -21.35
C GLY A 335 12.25 13.45 -19.90
N ALA A 336 11.86 12.19 -19.67
CA ALA A 336 11.56 11.65 -18.34
C ALA A 336 12.75 11.69 -17.37
N CYS A 337 13.98 11.72 -17.90
CA CYS A 337 15.23 11.80 -17.15
C CYS A 337 15.78 13.24 -17.04
N LYS A 338 15.15 14.24 -17.67
CA LYS A 338 15.55 15.66 -17.60
C LYS A 338 14.67 16.33 -16.54
N GLY A 339 15.27 16.84 -15.47
CA GLY A 339 14.51 17.43 -14.37
C GLY A 339 13.66 18.61 -14.84
N GLY A 340 12.34 18.52 -14.63
CA GLY A 340 11.37 19.58 -14.90
C GLY A 340 10.35 19.66 -13.77
N GLN A 341 10.46 20.76 -13.00
CA GLN A 341 9.53 21.41 -12.06
C GLN A 341 8.68 20.51 -11.14
N GLY A 342 9.03 20.57 -9.85
CA GLY A 342 8.25 19.99 -8.77
C GLY A 342 6.85 20.57 -8.70
N VAL A 343 5.87 19.67 -8.57
CA VAL A 343 4.56 20.03 -8.04
C VAL A 343 4.77 20.30 -6.56
N GLY A 344 4.47 21.53 -6.12
CA GLY A 344 4.60 21.95 -4.72
C GLY A 344 3.63 21.19 -3.81
N PRO A 345 3.85 21.24 -2.49
CA PRO A 345 2.96 20.59 -1.54
C PRO A 345 1.58 21.27 -1.57
N GLU A 346 0.55 20.48 -1.86
CA GLU A 346 -0.85 20.88 -1.79
C GLU A 346 -1.32 21.04 -0.35
N GLU A 347 -2.25 21.98 -0.18
CA GLU A 347 -2.80 22.48 1.06
C GLU A 347 -3.50 21.39 1.90
N VAL A 348 -3.30 21.47 3.22
CA VAL A 348 -4.08 20.73 4.22
C VAL A 348 -5.47 21.38 4.30
N TYR A 349 -6.51 20.66 3.88
CA TYR A 349 -7.89 21.05 4.13
C TYR A 349 -8.41 20.29 5.35
N THR A 350 -8.84 21.03 6.36
CA THR A 350 -9.64 20.52 7.48
C THR A 350 -11.11 20.84 7.18
N TYR A 351 -11.98 19.83 7.17
CA TYR A 351 -13.44 19.99 7.09
C TYR A 351 -14.10 19.46 8.36
#